data_AF-A0A3M1CFF0-F1
#
_entry.id   AF-A0A3M1CFF0-F1
#
_cell.length_a   1.000
_cell.length_b   1.000
_cell.length_c   1.000
_cell.angle_alpha   90.00
_cell.angle_beta   90.00
_cell.angle_gamma   90.00
#
_symmetry.space_group_name_H-M   'P 1'
#
loop_
_entity.id
_entity.type
_entity.pdbx_description
1 polymer ?
#
loop_
_entity_poly.entity_id
_entity_poly.type
_entity_poly.pdbx_seq_one_letter_code
_entity_poly.pdbx_strand_id
1 'polypeptide(L)'
;EEDEKNKQYLKNNLKEKTENAMIVDVARNDLSKIAQRGTVKVEELFSIKTYATVHQMVSKISCKIKPGITFKDIIHATFPMASMTGAPKIRAMQIAEETEKFPRDYYSGTLGIYNNGNFDLSVLIRSIFYNAEKKQLKIWAGSAITIYAHPENEYKECLLKAEKIIQTLKIWHLSPKL
;
A
#
# COMPACT_ATOMS: atom_id res chain seq x y z
N GLU A 1 -24.21 9.63 -10.66
CA GLU A 1 -23.71 11.03 -10.62
C GLU A 1 -22.67 11.26 -9.55
N GLU A 2 -22.90 10.84 -8.30
CA GLU A 2 -21.93 10.96 -7.21
C GLU A 2 -20.63 10.19 -7.45
N ASP A 3 -20.71 8.99 -8.03
CA ASP A 3 -19.54 8.16 -8.39
C ASP A 3 -18.57 8.90 -9.34
N GLU A 4 -19.09 9.46 -10.44
CA GLU A 4 -18.27 10.22 -11.39
C GLU A 4 -17.74 11.51 -10.76
N LYS A 5 -18.50 12.18 -9.87
CA LYS A 5 -17.98 13.32 -9.11
C LYS A 5 -16.81 12.92 -8.21
N ASN A 6 -16.91 11.80 -7.50
CA ASN A 6 -15.83 11.29 -6.65
C ASN A 6 -14.58 10.93 -7.46
N LYS A 7 -14.77 10.33 -8.64
CA LYS A 7 -13.69 10.03 -9.58
C LYS A 7 -13.00 11.28 -10.11
N GLN A 8 -13.76 12.30 -10.53
CA GLN A 8 -13.20 13.58 -10.98
C GLN A 8 -12.53 14.35 -9.85
N TYR A 9 -13.09 14.29 -8.65
CA TYR A 9 -12.46 14.84 -7.45
C TYR A 9 -11.10 14.20 -7.22
N LEU A 10 -11.03 12.87 -7.14
CA LEU A 10 -9.77 12.14 -6.95
C LEU A 10 -8.75 12.45 -8.06
N LYS A 11 -9.18 12.49 -9.32
CA LYS A 11 -8.33 12.82 -10.46
C LYS A 11 -7.71 14.22 -10.39
N ASN A 12 -8.41 15.17 -9.77
CA ASN A 12 -7.97 16.56 -9.72
C ASN A 12 -7.43 16.98 -8.35
N ASN A 13 -7.51 16.11 -7.34
CA ASN A 13 -7.06 16.40 -5.99
C ASN A 13 -5.52 16.53 -5.96
N LEU A 14 -5.05 17.72 -5.56
CA LEU A 14 -3.63 18.03 -5.49
C LEU A 14 -2.91 17.24 -4.39
N LYS A 15 -3.52 17.05 -3.21
CA LYS A 15 -2.96 16.26 -2.11
C LYS A 15 -2.66 14.83 -2.58
N GLU A 16 -3.65 14.18 -3.20
CA GLU A 16 -3.54 12.80 -3.70
C GLU A 16 -2.44 12.67 -4.77
N LYS A 17 -2.34 13.65 -5.68
CA LYS A 17 -1.25 13.68 -6.68
C LYS A 17 0.11 13.87 -6.05
N THR A 18 0.23 14.78 -5.08
CA THR A 18 1.50 15.03 -4.39
C THR A 18 1.96 13.80 -3.63
N GLU A 19 1.06 13.15 -2.88
CA GLU A 19 1.36 11.90 -2.17
C GLU A 19 1.76 10.79 -3.14
N ASN A 20 1.01 10.60 -4.23
CA ASN A 20 1.33 9.61 -5.24
C ASN A 20 2.70 9.88 -5.90
N ALA A 21 3.01 11.14 -6.23
CA ALA A 21 4.29 11.53 -6.83
C ALA A 21 5.47 11.21 -5.91
N MET A 22 5.34 11.52 -4.62
CA MET A 22 6.37 11.20 -3.62
C MET A 22 6.64 9.69 -3.57
N ILE A 23 5.58 8.87 -3.59
CA ILE A 23 5.71 7.40 -3.59
C ILE A 23 6.28 6.87 -4.90
N VAL A 24 5.93 7.46 -6.04
CA VAL A 24 6.52 7.13 -7.35
C VAL A 24 8.03 7.35 -7.31
N ASP A 25 8.51 8.45 -6.73
CA ASP A 25 9.93 8.70 -6.64
C ASP A 25 10.67 7.73 -5.71
N VAL A 26 10.08 7.36 -4.57
CA VAL A 26 10.63 6.29 -3.72
C VAL A 26 10.71 4.97 -4.48
N ALA A 27 9.65 4.59 -5.19
CA ALA A 27 9.61 3.35 -5.98
C ALA A 27 10.63 3.35 -7.13
N ARG A 28 10.79 4.48 -7.83
CA ARG A 28 11.82 4.66 -8.86
C ARG A 28 13.23 4.51 -8.28
N ASN A 29 13.48 5.12 -7.13
CA ASN A 29 14.75 5.00 -6.43
C ASN A 29 15.04 3.55 -6.04
N ASP A 30 14.04 2.81 -5.53
CA ASP A 30 14.20 1.40 -5.20
C ASP A 30 14.51 0.54 -6.43
N LEU A 31 13.75 0.70 -7.51
CA LEU A 31 14.00 -0.02 -8.75
C LEU A 31 15.36 0.32 -9.36
N SER A 32 15.86 1.55 -9.21
CA SER A 32 17.16 1.97 -9.75
C SER A 32 18.34 1.14 -9.22
N LYS A 33 18.22 0.57 -8.01
CA LYS A 33 19.24 -0.28 -7.39
C LYS A 33 19.47 -1.56 -8.20
N ILE A 34 18.41 -2.12 -8.76
CA ILE A 34 18.40 -3.42 -9.47
C ILE A 34 18.23 -3.28 -11.00
N ALA A 35 17.93 -2.09 -11.51
CA ALA A 35 17.62 -1.84 -12.90
C ALA A 35 18.87 -1.59 -13.77
N GLN A 36 18.82 -2.04 -15.02
CA GLN A 36 19.77 -1.60 -16.05
C GLN A 36 19.69 -0.07 -16.20
N ARG A 37 20.85 0.56 -16.42
CA ARG A 37 20.96 2.02 -16.51
C ARG A 37 19.99 2.57 -17.56
N GLY A 38 19.22 3.59 -17.19
CA GLY A 38 18.27 4.26 -18.09
C GLY A 38 16.98 3.50 -18.38
N THR A 39 16.70 2.38 -17.70
CA THR A 39 15.49 1.56 -17.98
C THR A 39 14.34 1.76 -17.01
N VAL A 40 14.55 2.43 -15.86
CA VAL A 40 13.47 2.76 -14.92
C VAL A 40 12.56 3.80 -15.57
N LYS A 41 11.28 3.44 -15.78
CA LYS A 41 10.29 4.31 -16.41
C LYS A 41 8.97 4.31 -15.66
N VAL A 42 8.31 5.45 -15.67
CA VAL A 42 6.92 5.60 -15.21
C VAL A 42 6.02 5.37 -16.43
N GLU A 43 5.33 4.25 -16.46
CA GLU A 43 4.46 3.82 -17.56
C GLU A 43 3.10 4.51 -17.49
N GLU A 44 2.59 4.65 -16.26
CA GLU A 44 1.31 5.29 -15.96
C GLU A 44 1.54 6.21 -14.76
N LEU A 45 1.04 7.44 -14.83
CA LEU A 45 1.15 8.42 -13.75
C LEU A 45 -0.25 8.99 -13.45
N PHE A 46 -0.68 8.88 -12.20
CA PHE A 46 -1.98 9.36 -11.70
C PHE A 46 -3.20 8.77 -12.44
N SER A 47 -3.08 7.52 -12.93
CA SER A 47 -4.20 6.80 -13.55
C SER A 47 -5.26 6.48 -12.51
N ILE A 48 -6.53 6.78 -12.82
CA ILE A 48 -7.65 6.34 -11.96
C ILE A 48 -8.09 4.94 -12.35
N LYS A 49 -7.96 3.99 -11.43
CA LYS A 49 -8.49 2.62 -11.55
C LYS A 49 -9.75 2.50 -10.71
N THR A 50 -10.83 1.99 -11.31
CA THR A 50 -12.10 1.72 -10.63
C THR A 50 -12.14 0.26 -10.20
N TYR A 51 -12.41 0.04 -8.92
CA TYR A 51 -12.71 -1.26 -8.34
C TYR A 51 -14.16 -1.29 -7.85
N ALA A 52 -14.65 -2.46 -7.48
CA ALA A 52 -16.05 -2.68 -7.10
C ALA A 52 -16.59 -1.71 -6.03
N THR A 53 -15.74 -1.20 -5.13
CA THR A 53 -16.17 -0.36 -4.00
C THR A 53 -15.37 0.93 -3.81
N VAL A 54 -14.42 1.24 -4.69
CA VAL A 54 -13.53 2.41 -4.55
C VAL A 54 -12.82 2.74 -5.87
N HIS A 55 -12.56 4.03 -6.10
CA HIS A 55 -11.60 4.48 -7.12
C HIS A 55 -10.24 4.72 -6.47
N GLN A 56 -9.16 4.35 -7.16
CA GLN A 56 -7.79 4.57 -6.67
C GLN A 56 -6.96 5.30 -7.72
N MET A 57 -6.12 6.23 -7.25
CA MET A 57 -5.06 6.80 -8.07
C MET A 57 -3.85 5.87 -8.03
N VAL A 58 -3.49 5.36 -9.21
CA VAL A 58 -2.45 4.35 -9.40
C VAL A 58 -1.40 4.87 -10.37
N SER A 59 -0.15 4.60 -10.07
CA SER A 59 0.98 4.84 -10.96
C SER A 59 1.74 3.54 -11.15
N LYS A 60 2.25 3.31 -12.36
CA LYS A 60 2.96 2.08 -12.74
C LYS A 60 4.41 2.42 -13.08
N ILE A 61 5.35 1.80 -12.37
CA ILE A 61 6.78 1.94 -12.63
C ILE A 61 7.32 0.57 -13.08
N SER A 62 8.19 0.56 -14.09
CA SER A 62 8.82 -0.66 -14.59
C SER A 62 10.31 -0.43 -14.87
N CYS A 63 11.08 -1.52 -14.97
CA CYS A 63 12.47 -1.47 -15.39
C CYS A 63 12.91 -2.80 -16.01
N LYS A 64 14.06 -2.80 -16.71
CA LYS A 64 14.74 -4.05 -17.08
C LYS A 64 15.75 -4.38 -15.98
N ILE A 65 15.68 -5.59 -15.46
CA ILE A 65 16.55 -6.03 -14.36
C ILE A 65 17.99 -6.25 -14.88
N LYS A 66 19.00 -5.89 -14.07
CA LYS A 66 20.42 -6.16 -14.39
C LYS A 66 20.68 -7.68 -14.47
N PRO A 67 21.57 -8.15 -15.35
CA PRO A 67 21.99 -9.55 -15.34
C PRO A 67 22.50 -9.97 -13.95
N GLY A 68 22.16 -11.19 -13.51
CA GLY A 68 22.61 -11.76 -12.23
C GLY A 68 21.83 -11.33 -10.99
N ILE A 69 20.86 -10.42 -11.11
CA ILE A 69 19.96 -10.06 -10.00
C ILE A 69 19.04 -11.23 -9.69
N THR A 70 18.99 -11.61 -8.41
CA THR A 70 18.10 -12.66 -7.90
C THR A 70 16.80 -12.09 -7.38
N PHE A 71 15.80 -12.96 -7.17
CA PHE A 71 14.56 -12.57 -6.49
C PHE A 71 14.82 -11.94 -5.11
N LYS A 72 15.79 -12.48 -4.36
CA LYS A 72 16.19 -11.96 -3.05
C LYS A 72 16.68 -10.50 -3.14
N ASP A 73 17.48 -10.18 -4.16
CA ASP A 73 17.98 -8.82 -4.37
C ASP A 73 16.84 -7.84 -4.71
N ILE A 74 15.85 -8.29 -5.48
CA ILE A 74 14.66 -7.49 -5.79
C ILE A 74 13.87 -7.18 -4.52
N ILE A 75 13.64 -8.19 -3.67
CA ILE A 75 12.95 -8.00 -2.39
C ILE A 75 13.75 -7.04 -1.50
N HIS A 76 15.05 -7.23 -1.32
CA HIS A 76 15.87 -6.32 -0.50
C HIS A 76 15.87 -4.88 -1.00
N ALA A 77 15.81 -4.67 -2.31
CA ALA A 77 15.79 -3.33 -2.88
C ALA A 77 14.44 -2.62 -2.72
N THR A 78 13.33 -3.37 -2.79
CA THR A 78 11.97 -2.83 -2.92
C THR A 78 11.11 -2.95 -1.67
N PHE A 79 11.44 -3.84 -0.74
CA PHE A 79 10.70 -4.08 0.49
C PHE A 79 11.18 -3.16 1.65
N PRO A 80 10.27 -2.68 2.52
CA PRO A 80 8.81 -2.69 2.38
C PRO A 80 8.33 -1.73 1.30
N MET A 81 7.08 -1.89 0.85
CA MET A 81 6.57 -1.17 -0.32
C MET A 81 6.56 0.32 -0.05
N ALA A 82 6.91 1.11 -1.07
CA ALA A 82 7.02 2.57 -0.97
C ALA A 82 5.76 3.19 -0.35
N SER A 83 4.57 2.76 -0.78
CA SER A 83 3.27 3.28 -0.29
C SER A 83 2.97 2.99 1.18
N MET A 84 3.68 2.05 1.82
CA MET A 84 3.45 1.67 3.23
C MET A 84 4.50 2.21 4.19
N THR A 85 5.43 3.01 3.67
CA THR A 85 6.55 3.56 4.44
C THR A 85 6.44 5.07 4.51
N GLY A 86 6.94 5.76 3.49
CA GLY A 86 7.01 7.21 3.40
C GLY A 86 8.28 7.64 2.66
N ALA A 87 8.52 8.95 2.60
CA ALA A 87 9.69 9.53 1.94
C ALA A 87 10.35 10.55 2.89
N PRO A 88 11.65 10.39 3.24
CA PRO A 88 12.56 9.28 2.91
C PRO A 88 12.22 7.97 3.62
N LYS A 89 12.29 6.83 2.90
CA LYS A 89 11.83 5.51 3.36
C LYS A 89 12.37 5.09 4.73
N ILE A 90 13.70 5.14 4.91
CA ILE A 90 14.35 4.66 6.15
C ILE A 90 13.87 5.50 7.35
N ARG A 91 13.86 6.83 7.23
CA ARG A 91 13.43 7.68 8.33
C ARG A 91 11.94 7.52 8.64
N ALA A 92 11.10 7.38 7.61
CA ALA A 92 9.68 7.12 7.82
C ALA A 92 9.43 5.81 8.59
N MET A 93 10.19 4.75 8.29
CA MET A 93 10.10 3.49 9.03
C MET A 93 10.58 3.62 10.48
N GLN A 94 11.65 4.38 10.74
CA GLN A 94 12.10 4.65 12.10
C GLN A 94 11.06 5.42 12.91
N ILE A 95 10.42 6.44 12.32
CA ILE A 95 9.34 7.17 12.97
C ILE A 95 8.16 6.25 13.27
N ALA A 96 7.79 5.37 12.33
CA ALA A 96 6.73 4.39 12.57
C ALA A 96 7.07 3.49 13.76
N GLU A 97 8.30 2.97 13.84
CA GLU A 97 8.77 2.17 14.97
C GLU A 97 8.77 2.95 16.30
N GLU A 98 9.15 4.24 16.27
CA GLU A 98 9.16 5.14 17.44
C GLU A 98 7.73 5.46 17.96
N THR A 99 6.73 5.44 17.09
CA THR A 99 5.38 5.98 17.37
C THR A 99 4.28 4.93 17.46
N GLU A 100 4.42 3.79 16.78
CA GLU A 100 3.44 2.72 16.81
C GLU A 100 3.57 1.90 18.10
N LYS A 101 2.43 1.69 18.78
CA LYS A 101 2.40 0.98 20.06
C LYS A 101 2.60 -0.53 19.94
N PHE A 102 2.52 -1.07 18.74
CA PHE A 102 2.55 -2.50 18.47
C PHE A 102 3.33 -2.75 17.18
N PRO A 103 4.06 -3.87 17.08
CA PRO A 103 4.72 -4.24 15.83
C PRO A 103 3.67 -4.52 14.76
N ARG A 104 3.99 -4.17 13.51
CA ARG A 104 3.09 -4.39 12.36
C ARG A 104 2.87 -5.88 12.04
N ASP A 105 3.68 -6.79 12.56
CA ASP A 105 3.65 -8.23 12.23
C ASP A 105 3.65 -8.44 10.70
N TYR A 106 2.56 -8.98 10.14
CA TYR A 106 2.38 -9.18 8.69
C TYR A 106 1.80 -7.97 7.96
N TYR A 107 1.25 -6.98 8.67
CA TYR A 107 0.71 -5.77 8.06
C TYR A 107 1.82 -4.98 7.36
N SER A 108 1.53 -4.40 6.19
CA SER A 108 2.54 -3.78 5.32
C SER A 108 3.59 -4.76 4.76
N GLY A 109 3.47 -6.06 5.04
CA GLY A 109 4.25 -7.12 4.40
C GLY A 109 3.72 -7.44 3.00
N THR A 110 4.14 -8.59 2.46
CA THR A 110 3.68 -9.05 1.15
C THR A 110 3.33 -10.54 1.14
N LEU A 111 2.35 -10.90 0.32
CA LEU A 111 1.95 -12.26 0.02
C LEU A 111 1.74 -12.41 -1.49
N GLY A 112 2.10 -13.57 -2.03
CA GLY A 112 1.81 -13.87 -3.43
C GLY A 112 2.47 -15.16 -3.91
N ILE A 113 2.66 -15.24 -5.22
CA ILE A 113 3.16 -16.44 -5.90
C ILE A 113 4.56 -16.19 -6.44
N TYR A 114 5.39 -17.23 -6.38
CA TYR A 114 6.70 -17.30 -7.03
C TYR A 114 6.76 -18.58 -7.85
N ASN A 115 7.14 -18.46 -9.12
CA ASN A 115 7.26 -19.58 -10.04
C ASN A 115 8.43 -19.35 -10.99
N ASN A 116 9.52 -20.09 -10.79
CA ASN A 116 10.70 -20.12 -11.66
C ASN A 116 11.20 -18.73 -12.09
N GLY A 117 11.38 -17.84 -11.10
CA GLY A 117 11.88 -16.48 -11.33
C GLY A 117 10.81 -15.42 -11.63
N ASN A 118 9.58 -15.83 -12.00
CA ASN A 118 8.44 -14.93 -12.07
C ASN A 118 7.72 -14.85 -10.73
N PHE A 119 7.18 -13.69 -10.39
CA PHE A 119 6.43 -13.51 -9.16
C PHE A 119 5.37 -12.43 -9.31
N ASP A 120 4.32 -12.57 -8.53
CA ASP A 120 3.32 -11.54 -8.31
C ASP A 120 3.06 -11.46 -6.80
N LEU A 121 3.20 -10.26 -6.25
CA LEU A 121 3.26 -9.99 -4.83
C LEU A 121 2.34 -8.83 -4.50
N SER A 122 1.38 -9.08 -3.63
CA SER A 122 0.45 -8.06 -3.13
C SER A 122 0.86 -7.59 -1.75
N VAL A 123 0.60 -6.32 -1.46
CA VAL A 123 0.81 -5.74 -0.13
C VAL A 123 -0.29 -6.24 0.79
N LEU A 124 0.09 -6.67 2.00
CA LEU A 124 -0.85 -7.08 3.04
C LEU A 124 -1.46 -5.86 3.72
N ILE A 125 -2.49 -5.33 3.06
CA ILE A 125 -3.39 -4.28 3.54
C ILE A 125 -4.83 -4.74 3.42
N ARG A 126 -5.72 -4.10 4.18
CA ARG A 126 -7.15 -4.46 4.23
C ARG A 126 -7.37 -5.95 4.52
N SER A 127 -6.54 -6.50 5.41
CA SER A 127 -6.54 -7.91 5.78
C SER A 127 -6.89 -8.10 7.25
N ILE A 128 -7.39 -9.29 7.58
CA ILE A 128 -7.67 -9.72 8.96
C ILE A 128 -6.63 -10.76 9.33
N PHE A 129 -5.92 -10.55 10.44
CA PHE A 129 -4.97 -11.52 10.97
C PHE A 129 -5.57 -12.19 12.20
N TYR A 130 -5.83 -13.48 12.10
CA TYR A 130 -6.37 -14.28 13.21
C TYR A 130 -5.26 -15.07 13.89
N ASN A 131 -5.08 -14.84 15.19
CA ASN A 131 -4.26 -15.69 16.04
C ASN A 131 -5.16 -16.71 16.74
N ALA A 132 -5.06 -17.98 16.33
CA ALA A 132 -5.90 -19.06 16.85
C ALA A 132 -5.62 -19.39 18.33
N GLU A 133 -4.36 -19.33 18.75
CA GLU A 133 -3.96 -19.62 20.14
C GLU A 133 -4.53 -18.60 21.13
N LYS A 134 -4.43 -17.31 20.78
CA LYS A 134 -4.94 -16.19 21.57
C LYS A 134 -6.41 -15.87 21.33
N LYS A 135 -7.04 -16.53 20.34
CA LYS A 135 -8.39 -16.24 19.84
C LYS A 135 -8.60 -14.74 19.55
N GLN A 136 -7.60 -14.11 18.93
CA GLN A 136 -7.56 -12.67 18.71
C GLN A 136 -7.55 -12.35 17.22
N LEU A 137 -8.37 -11.39 16.81
CA LEU A 137 -8.33 -10.77 15.49
C LEU A 137 -7.58 -9.44 15.57
N LYS A 138 -6.64 -9.21 14.65
CA LYS A 138 -5.99 -7.93 14.43
C LYS A 138 -6.36 -7.39 13.06
N ILE A 139 -6.78 -6.13 13.03
CA ILE A 139 -7.04 -5.36 11.81
C ILE A 139 -6.20 -4.10 11.90
N TRP A 140 -5.49 -3.81 10.82
CA TRP A 140 -4.64 -2.64 10.72
C TRP A 140 -5.19 -1.69 9.65
N ALA A 141 -5.18 -0.40 9.96
CA ALA A 141 -5.47 0.68 9.03
C ALA A 141 -4.53 1.84 9.35
N GLY A 142 -4.11 2.53 8.30
CA GLY A 142 -3.19 3.67 8.38
C GLY A 142 -3.53 4.71 7.33
N SER A 143 -2.95 5.90 7.49
CA SER A 143 -3.05 7.00 6.54
C SER A 143 -1.70 7.67 6.33
N ALA A 144 -1.54 8.37 5.21
CA ALA A 144 -0.32 9.07 4.86
C ALA A 144 -0.29 10.44 5.56
N ILE A 145 0.71 10.65 6.43
CA ILE A 145 0.90 11.92 7.12
C ILE A 145 1.84 12.80 6.32
N THR A 146 1.33 13.91 5.78
CA THR A 146 2.10 14.96 5.10
C THR A 146 2.02 16.28 5.88
N ILE A 147 2.77 17.29 5.45
CA ILE A 147 2.72 18.63 6.08
C ILE A 147 1.33 19.29 5.98
N TYR A 148 0.50 18.86 5.04
CA TYR A 148 -0.87 19.34 4.84
C TYR A 148 -1.92 18.42 5.49
N ALA A 149 -1.49 17.39 6.22
CA ALA A 149 -2.40 16.46 6.87
C ALA A 149 -3.16 17.14 8.02
N HIS A 150 -4.46 16.83 8.11
CA HIS A 150 -5.30 17.25 9.22
C HIS A 150 -5.58 16.02 10.11
N PRO A 151 -5.13 15.99 11.38
CA PRO A 151 -5.19 14.79 12.22
C PRO A 151 -6.56 14.10 12.28
N GLU A 152 -7.64 14.89 12.39
CA GLU A 152 -8.99 14.35 12.43
C GLU A 152 -9.41 13.66 11.13
N ASN A 153 -8.99 14.19 9.98
CA ASN A 153 -9.32 13.62 8.68
C ASN A 153 -8.54 12.32 8.45
N GLU A 154 -7.25 12.30 8.81
CA GLU A 154 -6.42 11.10 8.71
C GLU A 154 -6.94 9.97 9.61
N TYR A 155 -7.40 10.32 10.82
CA TYR A 155 -8.03 9.35 11.71
C TYR A 155 -9.35 8.80 11.15
N LYS A 156 -10.21 9.67 10.60
CA LYS A 156 -11.45 9.26 9.92
C LYS A 156 -11.16 8.35 8.73
N GLU A 157 -10.10 8.61 7.97
CA GLU A 157 -9.67 7.75 6.86
C GLU A 157 -9.25 6.35 7.35
N CYS A 158 -8.47 6.28 8.43
CA CYS A 158 -8.12 5.00 9.05
C CYS A 158 -9.38 4.22 9.47
N LEU A 159 -10.34 4.88 10.12
CA LEU A 159 -11.61 4.27 10.52
C LEU A 159 -12.39 3.77 9.31
N LEU A 160 -12.51 4.56 8.24
CA LEU A 160 -13.20 4.17 7.01
C LEU A 160 -12.57 2.93 6.35
N LYS A 161 -11.24 2.84 6.34
CA LYS A 161 -10.50 1.67 5.82
C LYS A 161 -10.77 0.42 6.67
N ALA A 162 -10.84 0.56 7.99
CA ALA A 162 -11.13 -0.55 8.90
C ALA A 162 -12.60 -0.97 8.90
N GLU A 163 -13.53 -0.01 8.79
CA GLU A 163 -14.97 -0.22 8.89
C GLU A 163 -15.46 -1.25 7.87
N LYS A 164 -15.01 -1.15 6.61
CA LYS A 164 -15.39 -2.12 5.56
C LYS A 164 -15.07 -3.57 5.97
N ILE A 165 -13.92 -3.79 6.61
CA ILE A 165 -13.49 -5.12 7.08
C ILE A 165 -14.35 -5.57 8.25
N ILE A 166 -14.62 -4.67 9.19
CA ILE A 166 -15.46 -4.93 10.36
C ILE A 166 -16.91 -5.27 9.95
N GLN A 167 -17.46 -4.57 8.96
CA GLN A 167 -18.79 -4.85 8.42
C GLN A 167 -18.86 -6.27 7.82
N THR A 168 -17.84 -6.71 7.08
CA THR A 168 -17.76 -8.09 6.58
C THR A 168 -17.82 -9.13 7.71
N LEU A 169 -17.12 -8.89 8.82
CA LEU A 169 -17.16 -9.77 9.99
C LEU A 169 -18.55 -9.84 10.64
N LYS A 170 -19.25 -8.70 10.73
CA LYS A 170 -20.62 -8.66 11.29
C LYS A 170 -21.61 -9.45 10.45
N ILE A 171 -21.54 -9.34 9.13
CA ILE A 171 -22.38 -10.12 8.19
C ILE A 171 -22.11 -11.61 8.35
N TRP A 172 -20.83 -12.00 8.46
CA TRP A 172 -20.46 -13.40 8.67
C TRP A 172 -20.99 -13.96 10.00
N HIS A 173 -20.97 -13.17 11.08
CA HIS A 173 -21.54 -13.59 12.36
C HIS A 173 -23.07 -13.79 12.33
N LEU A 174 -23.76 -13.02 11.48
CA LEU A 174 -25.22 -13.09 11.30
C LEU A 174 -25.67 -14.09 10.24
N SER A 175 -24.74 -14.66 9.47
CA SER A 175 -25.07 -15.67 8.47
C SER A 175 -25.33 -17.02 9.17
N PRO A 176 -26.40 -17.76 8.81
CA PRO A 176 -26.59 -19.10 9.34
C PRO A 176 -25.34 -19.92 8.99
N LYS A 177 -24.75 -20.54 10.01
CA LYS A 177 -23.59 -21.42 9.84
C LYS A 177 -23.92 -22.42 8.73
N LEU A 178 -23.18 -22.34 7.62
CA LEU A 178 -23.12 -23.40 6.62
C LEU A 178 -22.72 -24.72 7.27
#